data_AF-A0A3R7S3A5-F1
#
_entry.id   AF-A0A3R7S3A5-F1
#
_cell.length_a   1.000
_cell.length_b   1.000
_cell.length_c   1.000
_cell.angle_alpha   90.00
_cell.angle_beta   90.00
_cell.angle_gamma   90.00
#
_symmetry.space_group_name_H-M   'P 1'
#
loop_
_entity.id
_entity.type
_entity.pdbx_description
1 polymer ?
#
loop_
_entity_poly.entity_id
_entity_poly.type
_entity_poly.pdbx_seq_one_letter_code
_entity_poly.pdbx_strand_id
1 'polypeptide(L)'
;MIDPISALAVASSAFNAVKSAVGAGQDIENMAGALGKWMGAVSDIKKAEEYNKKPPLFKKLFASGSVEEEAMQIFMAKKKAEDMREQLRQIIIHTRGLSAWDELVRTEVNIRKKRQETIYAQEELRRKWIEAIAIGLAALVVLGAIVGLGWLVYASRNGII
;
A
#
# COMPACT_ATOMS: atom_id res chain seq x y z
N MET A 1 4.74 3.81 3.67
CA MET A 1 5.49 2.55 3.61
C MET A 1 6.08 2.33 4.97
N ILE A 2 5.90 1.14 5.55
CA ILE A 2 6.59 0.74 6.78
C ILE A 2 8.05 0.44 6.41
N ASP A 3 9.00 0.83 7.25
CA ASP A 3 10.41 0.53 7.04
C ASP A 3 10.66 -0.99 7.11
N PRO A 4 11.71 -1.50 6.44
CA PRO A 4 11.95 -2.94 6.32
C PRO A 4 12.03 -3.68 7.66
N ILE A 5 12.55 -3.03 8.71
CA ILE A 5 12.72 -3.63 10.04
C ILE A 5 11.37 -3.76 10.73
N SER A 6 10.57 -2.70 10.73
CA SER A 6 9.22 -2.74 11.28
C SER A 6 8.33 -3.72 10.51
N ALA A 7 8.47 -3.79 9.18
CA ALA A 7 7.74 -4.76 8.37
C ALA A 7 8.14 -6.20 8.74
N LEU A 8 9.43 -6.45 8.98
CA LEU A 8 9.90 -7.75 9.46
C LEU A 8 9.38 -8.10 10.86
N ALA A 9 9.27 -7.12 11.75
CA ALA A 9 8.70 -7.31 13.08
C ALA A 9 7.22 -7.69 13.02
N VAL A 10 6.43 -6.98 12.20
CA VAL A 10 5.02 -7.30 11.94
C VAL A 10 4.87 -8.68 11.30
N ALA A 11 5.72 -9.01 10.32
CA ALA A 11 5.73 -10.33 9.71
C ALA A 11 6.05 -11.42 10.76
N SER A 12 7.07 -11.21 11.58
CA SER A 12 7.47 -12.19 12.60
C SER A 12 6.38 -12.41 13.64
N SER A 13 5.70 -11.35 14.11
CA SER A 13 4.62 -11.48 15.09
C SER A 13 3.41 -12.20 14.50
N ALA A 14 3.01 -11.84 13.29
CA ALA A 14 1.90 -12.48 12.59
C ALA A 14 2.18 -13.96 12.27
N PHE A 15 3.42 -14.28 11.86
CA PHE A 15 3.85 -15.65 11.63
C PHE A 15 3.78 -16.50 12.90
N ASN A 16 4.27 -15.98 14.03
CA ASN A 16 4.19 -16.67 15.31
C ASN A 16 2.75 -16.92 15.74
N ALA A 17 1.84 -15.95 15.51
CA ALA A 17 0.42 -16.13 15.76
C ALA A 17 -0.18 -17.26 14.93
N VAL A 18 0.16 -17.34 13.62
CA VAL A 18 -0.28 -18.45 12.77
C VAL A 18 0.27 -19.78 13.25
N LYS A 19 1.57 -19.86 13.56
CA LYS A 19 2.20 -21.08 14.06
C LYS A 19 1.52 -21.60 15.33
N SER A 20 1.23 -20.72 16.28
CA SER A 20 0.52 -21.07 17.51
C SER A 20 -0.92 -21.52 17.23
N ALA A 21 -1.63 -20.84 16.34
CA ALA A 21 -3.00 -21.19 15.99
C ALA A 21 -3.09 -22.56 15.30
N VAL A 22 -2.14 -22.88 14.39
CA VAL A 22 -2.07 -24.22 13.79
C VAL A 22 -1.71 -25.28 14.83
N GLY A 23 -0.76 -25.00 15.72
CA GLY A 23 -0.41 -25.92 16.82
C GLY A 23 -1.57 -26.20 17.78
N ALA A 24 -2.46 -25.23 17.95
CA ALA A 24 -3.70 -25.38 18.71
C ALA A 24 -4.86 -26.02 17.93
N GLY A 25 -4.63 -26.44 16.67
CA GLY A 25 -5.65 -27.05 15.83
C GLY A 25 -6.75 -26.10 15.37
N GLN A 26 -6.49 -24.78 15.37
CA GLN A 26 -7.51 -23.79 14.99
C GLN A 26 -7.87 -23.83 13.51
N ASP A 27 -9.09 -23.38 13.22
CA ASP A 27 -9.57 -23.23 11.87
C ASP A 27 -8.93 -22.08 11.10
N ILE A 28 -8.85 -22.27 9.78
CA ILE A 28 -8.25 -21.29 8.85
C ILE A 28 -8.94 -19.94 8.96
N GLU A 29 -10.24 -19.90 9.23
CA GLU A 29 -11.01 -18.66 9.42
C GLU A 29 -10.42 -17.81 10.56
N ASN A 30 -10.05 -18.43 11.68
CA ASN A 30 -9.43 -17.75 12.83
C ASN A 30 -7.99 -17.31 12.53
N MET A 31 -7.32 -17.97 11.58
CA MET A 31 -5.97 -17.64 11.15
C MET A 31 -5.91 -16.64 9.99
N ALA A 32 -7.00 -16.45 9.27
CA ALA A 32 -7.07 -15.62 8.06
C ALA A 32 -6.58 -14.18 8.31
N GLY A 33 -6.91 -13.61 9.47
CA GLY A 33 -6.44 -12.28 9.85
C GLY A 33 -4.92 -12.20 10.07
N ALA A 34 -4.34 -13.19 10.76
CA ALA A 34 -2.89 -13.25 10.99
C ALA A 34 -2.12 -13.55 9.69
N LEU A 35 -2.64 -14.47 8.86
CA LEU A 35 -2.12 -14.76 7.52
C LEU A 35 -2.16 -13.50 6.63
N GLY A 36 -3.26 -12.76 6.64
CA GLY A 36 -3.41 -11.51 5.88
C GLY A 36 -2.41 -10.43 6.31
N LYS A 37 -2.17 -10.28 7.61
CA LYS A 37 -1.17 -9.35 8.16
C LYS A 37 0.25 -9.77 7.79
N TRP A 38 0.57 -11.05 7.90
CA TRP A 38 1.87 -11.59 7.49
C TRP A 38 2.12 -11.37 6.00
N MET A 39 1.16 -11.72 5.13
CA MET A 39 1.27 -11.52 3.68
C MET A 39 1.45 -10.04 3.31
N GLY A 40 0.74 -9.13 3.99
CA GLY A 40 0.90 -7.69 3.83
C GLY A 40 2.31 -7.22 4.17
N ALA A 41 2.80 -7.60 5.34
CA ALA A 41 4.14 -7.22 5.80
C ALA A 41 5.26 -7.78 4.90
N VAL A 42 5.13 -9.02 4.42
CA VAL A 42 6.07 -9.59 3.45
C VAL A 42 6.03 -8.84 2.11
N SER A 43 4.86 -8.38 1.67
CA SER A 43 4.72 -7.54 0.47
C SER A 43 5.44 -6.20 0.64
N ASP A 44 5.36 -5.59 1.83
CA ASP A 44 6.05 -4.33 2.12
C ASP A 44 7.58 -4.49 2.10
N ILE A 45 8.11 -5.60 2.65
CA ILE A 45 9.55 -5.94 2.56
C ILE A 45 10.00 -6.08 1.10
N LYS A 46 9.22 -6.79 0.28
CA LYS A 46 9.53 -6.95 -1.16
C LYS A 46 9.51 -5.61 -1.90
N LYS A 47 8.55 -4.75 -1.56
CA LYS A 47 8.46 -3.42 -2.16
C LYS A 47 9.66 -2.56 -1.78
N ALA A 48 10.12 -2.63 -0.52
CA ALA A 48 11.32 -1.92 -0.07
C ALA A 48 12.59 -2.36 -0.81
N GLU A 49 12.74 -3.65 -1.12
CA GLU A 49 13.83 -4.17 -1.96
C GLU A 49 13.80 -3.56 -3.37
N GLU A 50 12.63 -3.44 -3.98
CA GLU A 50 12.46 -2.84 -5.30
C GLU A 50 12.85 -1.36 -5.31
N TYR A 51 12.47 -0.61 -4.27
CA TYR A 51 12.88 0.80 -4.11
C TYR A 51 14.39 0.95 -3.87
N ASN A 52 15.04 0.01 -3.17
CA ASN A 52 16.50 0.06 -3.01
C ASN A 52 17.27 -0.33 -4.27
N LYS A 53 16.72 -1.19 -5.13
CA LYS A 53 17.31 -1.47 -6.46
C LYS A 53 17.21 -0.27 -7.40
N LYS A 54 16.24 0.62 -7.21
CA LYS A 54 16.08 1.88 -7.97
C LYS A 54 15.95 3.08 -7.02
N PRO A 55 17.03 3.49 -6.34
CA PRO A 55 16.96 4.63 -5.43
C PRO A 55 16.61 5.90 -6.23
N PRO A 56 15.67 6.74 -5.76
CA PRO A 56 15.43 8.05 -6.37
C PRO A 56 16.74 8.87 -6.39
N LEU A 57 16.97 9.63 -7.46
CA LEU A 57 18.24 10.31 -7.75
C LEU A 57 18.79 11.13 -6.57
N PHE A 58 17.93 11.72 -5.75
CA PHE A 58 18.32 12.47 -4.54
C PHE A 58 18.90 11.60 -3.41
N LYS A 59 18.49 10.33 -3.26
CA LYS A 59 19.02 9.41 -2.24
C LYS A 59 20.46 8.96 -2.57
N LYS A 60 20.87 8.98 -3.84
CA LYS A 60 22.20 8.54 -4.29
C LYS A 60 23.33 9.53 -3.98
N LEU A 61 23.01 10.81 -3.76
CA LEU A 61 24.02 11.87 -3.62
C LEU A 61 24.44 12.16 -2.18
N PHE A 62 23.68 11.69 -1.17
CA PHE A 62 23.91 12.04 0.24
C PHE A 62 24.22 10.84 1.18
N ALA A 63 24.23 9.59 0.69
CA ALA A 63 24.12 8.42 1.58
C ALA A 63 25.04 7.22 1.24
N SER A 64 26.21 7.41 0.62
CA SER A 64 27.05 6.31 0.08
C SER A 64 27.64 5.30 1.09
N GLY A 65 27.33 5.41 2.39
CA GLY A 65 27.64 4.37 3.39
C GLY A 65 26.41 3.80 4.09
N SER A 66 25.26 4.50 4.03
CA SER A 66 23.98 4.06 4.63
C SER A 66 23.18 3.17 3.69
N VAL A 67 23.45 3.22 2.39
CA VAL A 67 22.69 2.48 1.37
C VAL A 67 23.04 0.99 1.39
N GLU A 68 24.32 0.66 1.59
CA GLU A 68 24.82 -0.72 1.67
C GLU A 68 24.26 -1.44 2.90
N GLU A 69 24.25 -0.78 4.07
CA GLU A 69 23.69 -1.34 5.29
C GLU A 69 22.16 -1.53 5.18
N GLU A 70 21.43 -0.54 4.66
CA GLU A 70 19.98 -0.63 4.42
C GLU A 70 19.65 -1.77 3.43
N ALA A 71 20.45 -1.93 2.38
CA ALA A 71 20.31 -3.03 1.41
C ALA A 71 20.55 -4.40 2.06
N MET A 72 21.57 -4.52 2.92
CA MET A 72 21.87 -5.76 3.64
C MET A 72 20.74 -6.13 4.61
N GLN A 73 20.21 -5.15 5.36
CA GLN A 73 19.08 -5.36 6.27
C GLN A 73 17.81 -5.82 5.54
N ILE A 74 17.50 -5.22 4.39
CA ILE A 74 16.37 -5.64 3.55
C ILE A 74 16.58 -7.05 3.02
N PHE A 75 17.79 -7.37 2.57
CA PHE A 75 18.11 -8.72 2.11
C PHE A 75 17.89 -9.76 3.20
N MET A 76 18.37 -9.50 4.42
CA MET A 76 18.14 -10.38 5.57
C MET A 76 16.65 -10.50 5.93
N ALA A 77 15.91 -9.38 5.92
CA ALA A 77 14.47 -9.37 6.16
C ALA A 77 13.72 -10.21 5.14
N LYS A 78 14.10 -10.12 3.86
CA LYS A 78 13.55 -10.94 2.78
C LYS A 78 13.86 -12.42 2.97
N LYS A 79 15.10 -12.77 3.29
CA LYS A 79 15.48 -14.17 3.52
C LYS A 79 14.67 -14.78 4.67
N LYS A 80 14.54 -14.04 5.78
CA LYS A 80 13.69 -14.45 6.90
C LYS A 80 12.22 -14.58 6.50
N ALA A 81 11.72 -13.71 5.61
CA ALA A 81 10.36 -13.82 5.07
C ALA A 81 10.16 -15.05 4.16
N GLU A 82 11.17 -15.39 3.36
CA GLU A 82 11.19 -16.63 2.55
C GLU A 82 11.17 -17.86 3.46
N ASP A 83 11.97 -17.89 4.53
CA ASP A 83 11.99 -18.98 5.51
C ASP A 83 10.64 -19.13 6.22
N MET A 84 10.01 -18.02 6.62
CA MET A 84 8.66 -18.04 7.20
C MET A 84 7.63 -18.62 6.22
N ARG A 85 7.73 -18.29 4.92
CA ARG A 85 6.82 -18.81 3.89
C ARG A 85 6.95 -20.32 3.73
N GLU A 86 8.18 -20.83 3.70
CA GLU A 86 8.41 -22.26 3.59
C GLU A 86 7.91 -22.99 4.84
N GLN A 87 8.16 -22.45 6.04
CA GLN A 87 7.61 -23.02 7.27
C GLN A 87 6.07 -23.04 7.27
N LEU A 88 5.41 -21.95 6.84
CA LEU A 88 3.95 -21.93 6.69
C LEU A 88 3.46 -23.00 5.71
N ARG A 89 4.14 -23.15 4.58
CA ARG A 89 3.82 -24.17 3.59
C ARG A 89 3.88 -25.57 4.20
N GLN A 90 4.95 -25.90 4.89
CA GLN A 90 5.10 -27.20 5.55
C GLN A 90 3.99 -27.44 6.59
N ILE A 91 3.72 -26.44 7.42
CA ILE A 91 2.67 -26.50 8.45
C ILE A 91 1.29 -26.75 7.81
N ILE A 92 0.94 -26.01 6.76
CA ILE A 92 -0.37 -26.10 6.10
C ILE A 92 -0.52 -27.42 5.35
N ILE A 93 0.52 -27.86 4.63
CA ILE A 93 0.51 -29.15 3.93
C ILE A 93 0.33 -30.29 4.93
N HIS A 94 1.05 -30.25 6.05
CA HIS A 94 0.97 -31.29 7.08
C HIS A 94 -0.40 -31.37 7.75
N THR A 95 -1.07 -30.23 7.94
CA THR A 95 -2.33 -30.17 8.71
C THR A 95 -3.59 -30.20 7.85
N ARG A 96 -3.54 -29.67 6.62
CA ARG A 96 -4.71 -29.47 5.75
C ARG A 96 -4.52 -30.02 4.33
N GLY A 97 -3.33 -30.55 4.03
CA GLY A 97 -3.00 -31.11 2.72
C GLY A 97 -2.51 -30.07 1.72
N LEU A 98 -2.04 -30.55 0.56
CA LEU A 98 -1.44 -29.73 -0.49
C LEU A 98 -2.46 -28.78 -1.15
N SER A 99 -3.70 -29.23 -1.34
CA SER A 99 -4.77 -28.43 -1.95
C SER A 99 -5.07 -27.14 -1.16
N ALA A 100 -5.02 -27.20 0.17
CA ALA A 100 -5.25 -26.04 1.03
C ALA A 100 -4.15 -24.97 0.87
N TRP A 101 -2.90 -25.39 0.66
CA TRP A 101 -1.82 -24.46 0.34
C TRP A 101 -2.02 -23.79 -1.02
N ASP A 102 -2.39 -24.57 -2.04
CA ASP A 102 -2.61 -24.04 -3.39
C ASP A 102 -3.80 -23.06 -3.43
N GLU A 103 -4.87 -23.37 -2.71
CA GLU A 103 -6.02 -22.49 -2.54
C GLU A 103 -5.65 -21.18 -1.82
N LEU A 104 -4.82 -21.26 -0.76
CA LEU A 104 -4.32 -20.07 -0.06
C LEU A 104 -3.49 -19.20 -1.01
N VAL A 105 -2.55 -19.78 -1.77
CA VAL A 105 -1.72 -19.04 -2.73
C VAL A 105 -2.57 -18.40 -3.82
N ARG A 106 -3.57 -19.12 -4.35
CA ARG A 106 -4.51 -18.57 -5.34
C ARG A 106 -5.31 -17.39 -4.77
N THR A 107 -5.77 -17.52 -3.54
CA THR A 107 -6.48 -16.46 -2.82
C THR A 107 -5.59 -15.24 -2.57
N GLU A 108 -4.33 -15.46 -2.19
CA GLU A 108 -3.33 -14.39 -2.05
C GLU A 108 -3.17 -13.58 -3.35
N VAL A 109 -3.03 -14.27 -4.49
CA VAL A 109 -2.91 -13.62 -5.80
C VAL A 109 -4.14 -12.77 -6.11
N ASN A 110 -5.33 -13.30 -5.85
CA ASN A 110 -6.58 -12.58 -6.07
C ASN A 110 -6.67 -11.32 -5.17
N ILE A 111 -6.28 -11.43 -3.90
CA ILE A 111 -6.25 -10.29 -2.98
C ILE A 111 -5.28 -9.21 -3.47
N ARG A 112 -4.10 -9.60 -3.97
CA ARG A 112 -3.12 -8.63 -4.52
C ARG A 112 -3.67 -7.90 -5.74
N LYS A 113 -4.31 -8.62 -6.68
CA LYS A 113 -4.97 -8.02 -7.85
C LYS A 113 -6.05 -7.02 -7.42
N LYS A 114 -6.94 -7.45 -6.51
CA LYS A 114 -8.01 -6.60 -5.98
C LYS A 114 -7.47 -5.36 -5.27
N ARG A 115 -6.39 -5.48 -4.49
CA ARG A 115 -5.72 -4.32 -3.88
C ARG A 115 -5.20 -3.34 -4.92
N GLN A 116 -4.56 -3.84 -5.97
CA GLN A 116 -4.08 -2.99 -7.05
C GLN A 116 -5.24 -2.25 -7.73
N GLU A 117 -6.33 -2.96 -8.05
CA GLU A 117 -7.55 -2.38 -8.60
C GLU A 117 -8.15 -1.31 -7.69
N THR A 118 -8.23 -1.56 -6.37
CA THR A 118 -8.74 -0.56 -5.43
C THR A 118 -7.87 0.68 -5.32
N ILE A 119 -6.55 0.54 -5.39
CA ILE A 119 -5.62 1.69 -5.39
C ILE A 119 -5.82 2.51 -6.67
N TYR A 120 -5.88 1.85 -7.83
CA TYR A 120 -6.20 2.51 -9.09
C TYR A 120 -7.54 3.24 -9.04
N ALA A 121 -8.59 2.58 -8.53
CA ALA A 121 -9.91 3.19 -8.38
C ALA A 121 -9.88 4.41 -7.42
N GLN A 122 -9.13 4.34 -6.32
CA GLN A 122 -8.96 5.47 -5.40
C GLN A 122 -8.18 6.62 -6.04
N GLU A 123 -7.14 6.33 -6.83
CA GLU A 123 -6.39 7.33 -7.58
C GLU A 123 -7.26 8.01 -8.64
N GLU A 124 -8.09 7.24 -9.36
CA GLU A 124 -9.07 7.80 -10.29
C GLU A 124 -10.09 8.68 -9.59
N LEU A 125 -10.63 8.26 -8.45
CA LEU A 125 -11.55 9.07 -7.66
C LEU A 125 -10.86 10.37 -7.22
N ARG A 126 -9.63 10.30 -6.71
CA ARG A 126 -8.86 11.51 -6.34
C ARG A 126 -8.63 12.44 -7.53
N ARG A 127 -8.26 11.90 -8.70
CA ARG A 127 -8.13 12.68 -9.95
C ARG A 127 -9.44 13.36 -10.31
N LYS A 128 -10.54 12.60 -10.33
CA LYS A 128 -11.89 13.12 -10.61
C LYS A 128 -12.31 14.19 -9.60
N TRP A 129 -12.01 14.02 -8.32
CA TRP A 129 -12.27 15.03 -7.28
C TRP A 129 -11.43 16.30 -7.48
N ILE A 130 -10.13 16.17 -7.78
CA ILE A 130 -9.24 17.31 -8.05
C ILE A 130 -9.69 18.04 -9.32
N GLU A 131 -10.03 17.31 -10.38
CA GLU A 131 -10.59 17.86 -11.61
C GLU A 131 -11.93 18.58 -11.35
N ALA A 132 -12.84 17.97 -10.58
CA ALA A 132 -14.11 18.58 -10.21
C ALA A 132 -13.92 19.87 -9.40
N ILE A 133 -12.98 19.89 -8.45
CA ILE A 133 -12.64 21.10 -7.68
C ILE A 133 -12.03 22.16 -8.60
N ALA A 134 -11.11 21.79 -9.49
CA ALA A 134 -10.48 22.72 -10.42
C ALA A 134 -11.50 23.35 -11.39
N ILE A 135 -12.43 22.53 -11.92
CA ILE A 135 -13.52 23.00 -12.79
C ILE A 135 -14.49 23.90 -12.00
N GLY A 136 -14.84 23.52 -10.77
CA GLY A 136 -15.70 24.34 -9.90
C GLY A 136 -15.10 25.71 -9.59
N LEU A 137 -13.80 25.77 -9.30
CA LEU A 137 -13.09 27.04 -9.08
C LEU A 137 -13.00 27.89 -10.35
N ALA A 138 -12.71 27.28 -11.50
CA ALA A 138 -12.68 28.00 -12.78
C ALA A 138 -14.04 28.62 -13.13
N ALA A 139 -15.13 27.89 -12.91
CA ALA A 139 -16.49 28.39 -13.14
C ALA A 139 -16.85 29.57 -12.22
N LEU A 140 -16.44 29.53 -10.95
CA LEU A 140 -16.65 30.63 -10.00
C LEU A 140 -15.89 31.90 -10.39
N VAL A 141 -14.65 31.77 -10.89
CA VAL A 141 -13.86 32.91 -11.37
C VAL A 141 -14.55 33.57 -12.57
N VAL A 142 -15.04 32.79 -13.53
CA VAL A 142 -15.75 33.30 -14.71
C VAL A 142 -17.07 33.98 -14.33
N LEU A 143 -17.87 33.35 -13.46
CA LEU A 143 -19.11 33.95 -12.95
C LEU A 143 -18.85 35.24 -12.16
N GLY A 144 -17.83 35.23 -11.30
CA GLY A 144 -17.41 36.42 -10.55
C GLY A 144 -16.98 37.57 -11.46
N ALA A 145 -16.28 37.29 -12.55
CA ALA A 145 -15.92 38.29 -13.55
C ALA A 145 -17.16 38.86 -14.27
N ILE A 146 -18.11 38.01 -14.67
CA ILE A 146 -19.35 38.46 -15.34
C ILE A 146 -20.21 39.32 -14.40
N VAL A 147 -20.40 38.88 -13.16
CA VAL A 147 -21.18 39.63 -12.16
C VAL A 147 -20.48 40.94 -11.78
N GLY A 148 -19.15 40.91 -11.59
CA GLY A 148 -18.36 42.11 -11.29
C GLY A 148 -18.40 43.14 -12.41
N LEU A 149 -18.27 42.71 -13.67
CA LEU A 149 -18.40 43.58 -14.84
C LEU A 149 -19.82 44.11 -14.99
N GLY A 150 -20.84 43.28 -14.79
CA GLY A 150 -22.24 43.70 -14.82
C GLY A 150 -22.57 44.74 -13.75
N TRP A 151 -22.04 44.56 -12.54
CA TRP A 151 -22.19 45.52 -11.44
C TRP A 151 -21.47 46.84 -11.73
N LEU A 152 -20.24 46.81 -12.26
CA LEU A 152 -19.51 48.01 -12.67
C LEU A 152 -20.27 48.81 -13.73
N VAL A 153 -20.82 48.15 -14.74
CA VAL A 153 -21.63 48.81 -15.79
C VAL A 153 -22.91 49.39 -15.20
N TYR A 154 -23.60 48.66 -14.32
CA TYR A 154 -24.80 49.14 -13.65
C TYR A 154 -24.51 50.36 -12.76
N ALA A 155 -23.44 50.31 -11.98
CA ALA A 155 -23.07 51.36 -11.05
C ALA A 155 -22.60 52.64 -11.77
N SER A 156 -21.86 52.50 -12.88
CA SER A 156 -21.48 53.61 -13.77
C SER A 156 -22.68 54.29 -14.43
N ARG A 157 -23.71 53.52 -14.82
CA ARG A 157 -24.92 54.06 -15.47
C ARG A 157 -25.85 54.80 -14.52
N ASN A 158 -25.81 54.46 -13.23
CA ASN A 158 -26.66 55.04 -12.19
C ASN A 158 -25.93 56.06 -11.30
N GLY A 159 -24.67 56.41 -11.61
CA GLY A 159 -23.90 57.43 -10.89
C GLY A 159 -23.54 57.06 -9.45
N ILE A 160 -23.47 55.76 -9.14
CA ILE A 160 -23.11 55.24 -7.81
C ILE A 160 -21.58 55.27 -7.62
N ILE A 161 -20.83 55.30 -8.72
CA ILE A 161 -19.37 55.43 -8.81
C ILE A 161 -19.02 56.28 -10.02
#